data_AF-A0A5M9ZIH7-F1
#
_entry.id   AF-A0A5M9ZIH7-F1
#
_cell.length_a   1.000
_cell.length_b   1.000
_cell.length_c   1.000
_cell.angle_alpha   90.00
_cell.angle_beta   90.00
_cell.angle_gamma   90.00
#
_symmetry.space_group_name_H-M   'P 1'
#
loop_
_entity.id
_entity.type
_entity.pdbx_description
1 polymer ?
#
loop_
_entity_poly.entity_id
_entity_poly.type
_entity_poly.pdbx_seq_one_letter_code
_entity_poly.pdbx_strand_id
1 'polypeptide(L)'
;MTDMIPMWATILIGVLSGGATVPVVTWLLARIDRKDRLLTRDDLDKALTDSRVIGSIGQKLDRDWARFGQVEDRMDRLELGQLRAELFAHTRSRTQHERQLEAGKEYVSKGGNGLGHARYDWLTKDYEQRLADCDWDYTKSHHDD
;
A
#
# COMPACT_ATOMS: atom_id res chain seq x y z
N MET A 1 -4.93 -28.63 -13.21
CA MET A 1 -5.58 -27.71 -14.18
C MET A 1 -6.24 -26.64 -13.36
N THR A 2 -5.67 -25.44 -13.31
CA THR A 2 -6.30 -24.27 -12.67
C THR A 2 -7.43 -23.82 -13.57
N ASP A 3 -8.67 -24.18 -13.21
CA ASP A 3 -9.84 -23.59 -13.86
C ASP A 3 -9.75 -22.08 -13.66
N MET A 4 -9.55 -21.36 -14.77
CA MET A 4 -9.54 -19.90 -14.75
C MET A 4 -10.89 -19.44 -14.23
N ILE A 5 -10.89 -18.89 -13.02
CA ILE A 5 -12.07 -18.23 -12.46
C ILE A 5 -12.53 -17.22 -13.53
N PRO A 6 -13.77 -17.34 -14.03
CA PRO A 6 -14.26 -16.46 -15.07
C PRO A 6 -14.08 -15.00 -14.64
N MET A 7 -13.63 -14.14 -15.56
CA MET A 7 -13.30 -12.73 -15.27
C MET A 7 -14.44 -11.98 -14.57
N TRP A 8 -15.70 -12.36 -14.84
CA TRP A 8 -16.88 -11.82 -14.17
C TRP A 8 -16.94 -12.18 -12.68
N ALA A 9 -16.47 -13.36 -12.29
CA ALA A 9 -16.43 -13.81 -10.91
C ALA A 9 -15.33 -13.10 -10.12
N THR A 10 -14.19 -12.77 -10.74
CA THR A 10 -13.14 -11.94 -10.13
C THR A 10 -13.62 -10.50 -9.89
N ILE A 11 -14.36 -9.92 -10.84
CA ILE A 11 -14.98 -8.60 -10.68
C ILE A 11 -16.01 -8.62 -9.54
N LEU A 12 -16.85 -9.66 -9.46
CA LEU A 12 -17.84 -9.81 -8.39
C LEU A 12 -17.21 -9.99 -7.01
N ILE A 13 -16.14 -10.77 -6.91
CA ILE A 13 -15.40 -10.98 -5.65
C ILE A 13 -14.72 -9.68 -5.20
N GLY A 14 -14.08 -8.93 -6.12
CA GLY A 14 -13.49 -7.63 -5.82
C GLY A 14 -14.51 -6.58 -5.39
N VAL A 15 -15.70 -6.59 -6.00
CA VAL A 15 -16.82 -5.73 -5.61
C VAL A 15 -17.33 -6.10 -4.21
N LEU A 16 -17.47 -7.39 -3.88
CA LEU A 16 -17.98 -7.85 -2.58
C LEU A 16 -17.03 -7.57 -1.40
N SER A 17 -15.72 -7.46 -1.61
CA SER A 17 -14.74 -7.16 -0.56
C SER A 17 -14.72 -5.71 -0.08
N GLY A 18 -15.26 -4.76 -0.85
CA GLY A 18 -15.41 -3.36 -0.45
C GLY A 18 -16.80 -3.10 0.12
N GLY A 19 -16.97 -3.14 1.44
CA GLY A 19 -18.25 -3.19 2.17
C GLY A 19 -19.34 -2.13 1.88
N ALA A 20 -19.16 -1.23 0.90
CA ALA A 20 -20.16 -0.25 0.47
C ALA A 20 -20.96 -0.65 -0.80
N THR A 21 -20.61 -1.75 -1.47
CA THR A 21 -21.21 -2.17 -2.76
C THR A 21 -22.34 -3.19 -2.62
N VAL A 22 -22.38 -3.93 -1.51
CA VAL A 22 -23.41 -4.94 -1.19
C VAL A 22 -24.83 -4.40 -1.37
N PRO A 23 -25.24 -3.25 -0.80
CA PRO A 23 -26.62 -2.77 -0.95
C PRO A 23 -26.98 -2.38 -2.39
N VAL A 24 -26.01 -1.95 -3.21
CA VAL A 24 -26.25 -1.59 -4.61
C VAL A 24 -26.49 -2.84 -5.45
N VAL A 25 -25.72 -3.90 -5.22
CA VAL A 25 -25.91 -5.20 -5.89
C VAL A 25 -27.23 -5.84 -5.46
N THR A 26 -27.58 -5.79 -4.16
CA THR A 26 -28.85 -6.32 -3.67
C THR A 26 -30.06 -5.54 -4.20
N TRP A 27 -29.99 -4.22 -4.27
CA TRP A 27 -31.03 -3.40 -4.91
C TRP A 27 -31.19 -3.72 -6.40
N LEU A 28 -30.08 -3.96 -7.10
CA LEU A 28 -30.10 -4.32 -8.53
C LEU A 28 -30.74 -5.68 -8.77
N LEU A 29 -30.38 -6.69 -7.96
CA LEU A 29 -31.00 -8.02 -8.02
C LEU A 29 -32.50 -7.94 -7.72
N ALA A 30 -32.92 -7.19 -6.70
CA ALA A 30 -34.32 -6.98 -6.36
C ALA A 30 -35.12 -6.17 -7.41
N ARG A 31 -34.42 -5.43 -8.29
CA ARG A 31 -35.02 -4.69 -9.41
C ARG A 31 -35.23 -5.59 -10.63
N ILE A 32 -34.30 -6.51 -10.86
CA ILE A 32 -34.31 -7.47 -11.97
C ILE A 32 -35.34 -8.58 -11.70
N ASP A 33 -35.39 -9.08 -10.47
CA ASP A 33 -36.34 -10.10 -10.02
C ASP A 33 -37.82 -9.66 -10.15
N ARG A 34 -38.08 -8.34 -10.04
CA ARG A 34 -39.43 -7.78 -10.27
C ARG A 34 -39.87 -7.75 -11.75
N LYS A 35 -38.99 -8.04 -12.70
CA LYS A 35 -39.30 -8.08 -14.14
C LYS A 35 -39.30 -9.50 -14.70
N ASP A 36 -39.76 -10.45 -13.91
CA ASP A 36 -39.79 -11.84 -14.32
C ASP A 36 -40.95 -12.14 -15.28
N ARG A 37 -40.66 -11.95 -16.58
CA ARG A 37 -41.08 -12.85 -17.66
C ARG A 37 -40.37 -12.44 -18.96
N LEU A 38 -39.46 -13.32 -19.42
CA LEU A 38 -38.88 -13.35 -20.77
C LEU A 38 -37.79 -12.31 -21.10
N LEU A 39 -36.76 -12.15 -20.25
CA LEU A 39 -35.55 -11.44 -20.68
C LEU A 39 -34.52 -12.44 -21.21
N THR A 40 -34.43 -12.48 -22.53
CA THR A 40 -33.48 -13.29 -23.32
C THR A 40 -32.06 -12.72 -23.17
N ARG A 41 -31.04 -13.56 -23.38
CA ARG A 41 -29.61 -13.20 -23.29
C ARG A 41 -29.25 -11.93 -24.08
N ASP A 42 -29.89 -11.72 -25.23
CA ASP A 42 -29.70 -10.55 -26.10
C ASP A 42 -30.19 -9.23 -25.47
N ASP A 43 -31.22 -9.26 -24.61
CA ASP A 43 -31.67 -8.07 -23.87
C ASP A 43 -30.75 -7.76 -22.70
N LEU A 44 -30.08 -8.77 -22.12
CA LEU A 44 -29.04 -8.58 -21.13
C LEU A 44 -27.81 -7.94 -21.77
N ASP A 45 -27.38 -8.40 -22.96
CA ASP A 45 -26.28 -7.79 -23.71
C ASP A 45 -26.63 -6.38 -24.20
N LYS A 46 -27.86 -6.12 -24.64
CA LYS A 46 -28.34 -4.76 -24.94
C LYS A 46 -28.38 -3.87 -23.71
N ALA A 47 -28.88 -4.37 -22.58
CA ALA A 47 -28.85 -3.63 -21.33
C ALA A 47 -27.41 -3.41 -20.86
N LEU A 48 -26.49 -4.34 -21.08
CA LEU A 48 -25.08 -4.15 -20.76
C LEU A 48 -24.41 -3.09 -21.67
N THR A 49 -24.81 -3.05 -22.95
CA THR A 49 -24.23 -2.14 -23.94
C THR A 49 -24.84 -0.72 -23.89
N ASP A 50 -26.13 -0.61 -23.57
CA ASP A 50 -26.90 0.65 -23.61
C ASP A 50 -27.11 1.27 -22.21
N SER A 51 -26.75 0.55 -21.14
CA SER A 51 -27.00 1.02 -19.79
C SER A 51 -26.05 2.14 -19.40
N ARG A 52 -26.64 3.33 -19.21
CA ARG A 52 -26.08 4.45 -18.45
C ARG A 52 -25.46 4.02 -17.11
N VAL A 53 -25.90 2.89 -16.52
CA VAL A 53 -25.33 2.36 -15.28
C VAL A 53 -23.92 1.82 -15.50
N ILE A 54 -23.62 1.13 -16.60
CA ILE A 54 -22.26 0.62 -16.89
C ILE A 54 -21.31 1.77 -17.19
N GLY A 55 -21.77 2.77 -17.94
CA GLY A 55 -21.04 4.03 -18.06
C GLY A 55 -20.76 4.68 -16.69
N SER A 56 -21.75 4.71 -15.80
CA SER A 56 -21.58 5.26 -14.44
C SER A 56 -20.66 4.42 -13.55
N ILE A 57 -20.60 3.10 -13.75
CA ILE A 57 -19.70 2.19 -13.03
C ILE A 57 -18.27 2.38 -13.55
N GLY A 58 -18.08 2.48 -14.88
CA GLY A 58 -16.78 2.79 -15.50
C GLY A 58 -16.23 4.13 -15.01
N GLN A 59 -17.04 5.18 -15.04
CA GLN A 59 -16.65 6.50 -14.51
C GLN A 59 -16.29 6.47 -13.02
N LYS A 60 -16.97 5.63 -12.21
CA LYS A 60 -16.63 5.45 -10.81
C LYS A 60 -15.31 4.70 -10.64
N LEU A 61 -15.10 3.63 -11.40
CA LEU A 61 -13.85 2.87 -11.41
C LEU A 61 -12.66 3.75 -11.80
N ASP A 62 -12.77 4.52 -12.87
CA ASP A 62 -11.71 5.43 -13.31
C ASP A 62 -11.37 6.46 -12.22
N ARG A 63 -12.39 7.01 -11.57
CA ARG A 63 -12.20 7.94 -10.45
C ARG A 63 -11.56 7.27 -9.23
N ASP A 64 -11.95 6.04 -8.93
CA ASP A 64 -11.43 5.30 -7.78
C ASP A 64 -9.98 4.86 -8.02
N TRP A 65 -9.62 4.47 -9.25
CA TRP A 65 -8.23 4.20 -9.64
C TRP A 65 -7.34 5.43 -9.47
N ALA A 66 -7.78 6.59 -9.94
CA ALA A 66 -7.05 7.85 -9.74
C ALA A 66 -6.90 8.19 -8.25
N ARG A 67 -7.91 7.86 -7.43
CA ARG A 67 -7.87 8.05 -5.99
C ARG A 67 -6.89 7.08 -5.32
N PHE A 68 -6.81 5.83 -5.76
CA PHE A 68 -5.87 4.85 -5.19
C PHE A 68 -4.42 5.24 -5.43
N GLY A 69 -4.07 5.71 -6.63
CA GLY A 69 -2.71 6.21 -6.89
C GLY A 69 -2.32 7.35 -5.95
N GLN A 70 -3.22 8.30 -5.69
CA GLN A 70 -2.98 9.39 -4.75
C GLN A 70 -2.83 8.92 -3.28
N VAL A 71 -3.45 7.80 -2.92
CA VAL A 71 -3.31 7.19 -1.59
C VAL A 71 -1.97 6.48 -1.48
N GLU A 72 -1.56 5.74 -2.50
CA GLU A 72 -0.25 5.07 -2.58
C GLU A 72 0.89 6.08 -2.49
N ASP A 73 0.85 7.15 -3.30
CA ASP A 73 1.81 8.26 -3.24
C ASP A 73 1.89 8.93 -1.85
N ARG A 74 0.79 8.89 -1.09
CA ARG A 74 0.74 9.43 0.27
C ARG A 74 1.32 8.45 1.27
N MET A 75 1.03 7.17 1.13
CA MET A 75 1.60 6.11 1.97
C MET A 75 3.12 6.09 1.81
N ASP A 76 3.63 6.12 0.59
CA ASP A 76 5.08 6.16 0.32
C ASP A 76 5.76 7.36 0.98
N ARG A 77 5.12 8.54 0.88
CA ARG A 77 5.63 9.77 1.53
C ARG A 77 5.62 9.67 3.05
N LEU A 78 4.59 9.07 3.64
CA LEU A 78 4.49 8.89 5.09
C LEU A 78 5.49 7.86 5.59
N GLU A 79 5.65 6.75 4.88
CA GLU A 79 6.61 5.71 5.19
C GLU A 79 8.04 6.24 5.13
N LEU A 80 8.39 7.00 4.09
CA LEU A 80 9.68 7.68 4.00
C LEU A 80 9.89 8.68 5.15
N GLY A 81 8.82 9.35 5.60
CA GLY A 81 8.82 10.20 6.79
C GLY A 81 9.06 9.42 8.10
N GLN A 82 8.45 8.26 8.25
CA GLN A 82 8.62 7.38 9.41
C GLN A 82 10.04 6.79 9.46
N LEU A 83 10.53 6.26 8.34
CA LEU A 83 11.88 5.72 8.23
C LEU A 83 12.93 6.79 8.56
N ARG A 84 12.72 8.03 8.09
CA ARG A 84 13.54 9.17 8.48
C ARG A 84 13.48 9.43 9.99
N ALA A 85 12.30 9.46 10.58
CA ALA A 85 12.16 9.71 12.01
C ALA A 85 12.91 8.66 12.85
N GLU A 86 12.86 7.39 12.44
CA GLU A 86 13.59 6.30 13.10
C GLU A 86 15.10 6.42 12.92
N LEU A 87 15.56 6.64 11.69
CA LEU A 87 16.97 6.83 11.33
C LEU A 87 17.65 7.97 12.14
N PHE A 88 16.92 9.05 12.39
CA PHE A 88 17.41 10.22 13.13
C PHE A 88 17.12 10.19 14.64
N ALA A 89 16.46 9.14 15.14
CA ALA A 89 16.26 9.00 16.58
C ALA A 89 17.60 8.88 17.32
N HIS A 90 17.62 9.23 18.60
CA HIS A 90 18.82 9.10 19.41
C HIS A 90 19.07 7.64 19.78
N THR A 91 20.26 7.13 19.47
CA THR A 91 20.67 5.74 19.68
C THR A 91 21.04 5.50 21.14
N ARG A 92 20.27 4.69 21.87
CA ARG A 92 20.48 4.42 23.31
C ARG A 92 20.78 2.97 23.65
N SER A 93 20.61 2.08 22.68
CA SER A 93 20.81 0.65 22.88
C SER A 93 21.17 -0.03 21.57
N ARG A 94 21.75 -1.22 21.67
CA ARG A 94 22.11 -2.03 20.51
C ARG A 94 20.92 -2.36 19.62
N THR A 95 19.84 -2.83 20.23
CA THR A 95 18.60 -3.15 19.48
C THR A 95 18.04 -1.91 18.77
N GLN A 96 18.15 -0.74 19.38
CA GLN A 96 17.74 0.49 18.71
C GLN A 96 18.68 0.82 17.54
N HIS A 97 19.99 0.66 17.72
CA HIS A 97 20.96 0.88 16.65
C HIS A 97 20.68 -0.06 15.45
N GLU A 98 20.46 -1.34 15.69
CA GLU A 98 20.13 -2.32 14.64
C GLU A 98 18.86 -1.93 13.87
N ARG A 99 17.79 -1.50 14.56
CA ARG A 99 16.57 -0.99 13.89
C ARG A 99 16.82 0.26 13.07
N GLN A 100 17.70 1.16 13.53
CA GLN A 100 18.05 2.35 12.78
C GLN A 100 18.84 2.03 11.52
N LEU A 101 19.66 0.98 11.54
CA LEU A 101 20.35 0.48 10.35
C LEU A 101 19.35 -0.14 9.36
N GLU A 102 18.36 -0.89 9.83
CA GLU A 102 17.30 -1.44 9.00
C GLU A 102 16.46 -0.32 8.37
N ALA A 103 15.98 0.63 9.18
CA ALA A 103 15.25 1.80 8.72
C ALA A 103 16.09 2.66 7.76
N GLY A 104 17.38 2.82 8.03
CA GLY A 104 18.31 3.57 7.17
C GLY A 104 18.51 2.91 5.81
N LYS A 105 18.68 1.59 5.78
CA LYS A 105 18.79 0.81 4.54
C LYS A 105 17.53 0.95 3.67
N GLU A 106 16.36 0.85 4.28
CA GLU A 106 15.09 1.01 3.58
C GLU A 106 14.83 2.46 3.15
N TYR A 107 15.19 3.43 3.99
CA TYR A 107 15.11 4.85 3.65
C TYR A 107 15.94 5.18 2.41
N VAL A 108 17.16 4.66 2.35
CA VAL A 108 18.07 4.84 1.21
C VAL A 108 17.53 4.16 -0.05
N SER A 109 16.99 2.93 0.06
CA SER A 109 16.44 2.22 -1.10
C SER A 109 15.22 2.92 -1.70
N LYS A 110 14.42 3.60 -0.89
CA LYS A 110 13.26 4.41 -1.31
C LYS A 110 13.65 5.81 -1.84
N GLY A 111 14.94 6.12 -2.02
CA GLY A 111 15.39 7.40 -2.58
C GLY A 111 15.51 8.52 -1.55
N GLY A 112 15.90 8.19 -0.32
CA GLY A 112 16.18 9.13 0.75
C GLY A 112 17.17 10.25 0.38
N ASN A 113 17.20 11.33 1.17
CA ASN A 113 18.07 12.47 0.88
C ASN A 113 19.51 12.29 1.37
N GLY A 114 20.44 13.11 0.83
CA GLY A 114 21.87 13.00 1.13
C GLY A 114 22.23 13.04 2.63
N LEU A 115 21.47 13.79 3.45
CA LEU A 115 21.67 13.79 4.90
C LEU A 115 21.33 12.42 5.53
N GLY A 116 20.28 11.76 5.06
CA GLY A 116 19.93 10.41 5.52
C GLY A 116 20.95 9.37 5.09
N HIS A 117 21.49 9.47 3.88
CA HIS A 117 22.63 8.63 3.46
C HIS A 117 23.84 8.80 4.39
N ALA A 118 24.26 10.05 4.63
CA ALA A 118 25.39 10.32 5.53
C ALA A 118 25.14 9.81 6.96
N ARG A 119 23.90 9.94 7.46
CA ARG A 119 23.51 9.42 8.77
C ARG A 119 23.58 7.89 8.81
N TYR A 120 23.11 7.22 7.78
CA TYR A 120 23.17 5.76 7.67
C TYR A 120 24.61 5.25 7.61
N ASP A 121 25.47 5.89 6.81
CA ASP A 121 26.90 5.57 6.74
C ASP A 121 27.59 5.77 8.10
N TRP A 122 27.26 6.86 8.80
CA TRP A 122 27.78 7.13 10.14
C TRP A 122 27.35 6.08 11.15
N LEU A 123 26.07 5.71 11.17
CA LEU A 123 25.55 4.66 12.06
C LEU A 123 26.23 3.32 11.77
N THR A 124 26.42 3.00 10.49
CA THR A 124 27.06 1.76 10.07
C THR A 124 28.49 1.68 10.61
N LYS A 125 29.27 2.77 10.49
CA LYS A 125 30.63 2.84 11.05
C LYS A 125 30.65 2.75 12.56
N ASP A 126 29.76 3.47 13.27
CA ASP A 126 29.67 3.37 14.74
C ASP A 126 29.33 1.94 15.18
N TYR A 127 28.41 1.28 14.47
CA TYR A 127 28.05 -0.11 14.75
C TYR A 127 29.23 -1.07 14.52
N GLU A 128 29.97 -0.92 13.42
CA GLU A 128 31.15 -1.72 13.11
C GLU A 128 32.25 -1.53 14.16
N GLN A 129 32.51 -0.30 14.59
CA GLN A 129 33.48 0.01 15.62
C GLN A 129 33.10 -0.63 16.96
N ARG A 130 31.85 -0.46 17.41
CA ARG A 130 31.33 -1.07 18.64
C ARG A 130 31.39 -2.59 18.60
N LEU A 131 31.13 -3.18 17.43
CA LEU A 131 31.24 -4.63 17.23
C LEU A 131 32.71 -5.10 17.35
N ALA A 132 33.66 -4.36 16.79
CA ALA A 132 35.08 -4.66 16.86
C ALA A 132 35.63 -4.53 18.29
N ASP A 133 35.24 -3.47 18.99
CA ASP A 133 35.69 -3.17 20.36
C ASP A 133 34.92 -3.96 21.43
N CYS A 134 33.84 -4.63 21.04
CA CYS A 134 32.88 -5.27 21.93
C CYS A 134 32.29 -4.28 22.96
N ASP A 135 32.19 -3.00 22.60
CA ASP A 135 31.67 -1.93 23.46
C ASP A 135 30.26 -1.50 23.04
N TRP A 136 29.29 -1.85 23.88
CA TRP A 136 27.88 -1.50 23.68
C TRP A 136 27.40 -0.38 24.61
N ASP A 137 28.34 0.37 25.20
CA ASP A 137 28.05 1.52 26.04
C ASP A 137 27.70 2.74 25.18
N TYR A 138 26.41 3.00 25.01
CA TYR A 138 25.90 4.15 24.27
C TYR A 138 25.96 5.47 25.06
N THR A 139 26.44 5.46 26.31
CA THR A 139 26.68 6.70 27.06
C THR A 139 27.97 7.39 26.62
N LYS A 140 28.87 6.65 25.96
CA LYS A 140 30.12 7.15 25.41
C LYS A 140 29.99 7.36 23.90
N SER A 141 30.45 8.52 23.47
CA SER A 141 30.66 8.86 22.07
C SER A 141 31.95 8.17 21.60
N HIS A 142 31.90 7.40 20.50
CA HIS A 142 33.09 6.90 19.81
C HIS A 142 33.58 7.88 18.73
N HIS A 143 33.18 9.15 18.80
CA HIS A 143 33.39 10.13 17.73
C HIS A 143 34.23 11.35 18.15
N ASP A 144 34.94 11.27 19.27
CA ASP A 144 35.75 12.36 19.81
C ASP A 144 37.28 12.21 19.57
N ASP A 145 37.71 11.35 18.64
CA ASP A 145 39.11 11.25 18.18
C ASP A 145 39.30 11.77 16.74
#